data_AF-A0A7Y2KZK4-F1
#
_entry.id   AF-A0A7Y2KZK4-F1
#
_cell.length_a   1.000
_cell.length_b   1.000
_cell.length_c   1.000
_cell.angle_alpha   90.00
_cell.angle_beta   90.00
_cell.angle_gamma   90.00
#
_symmetry.space_group_name_H-M   'P 1'
#
loop_
_entity.id
_entity.type
_entity.pdbx_description
1 polymer ?
#
loop_
_entity_poly.entity_id
_entity_poly.type
_entity_poly.pdbx_seq_one_letter_code
_entity_poly.pdbx_strand_id
1 'polypeptide(L)' 'MLIIVLGVLVGLLLGLTGAGGGILAIPALTLGLGWSLLEATPVALLAVGIAAAVGALDGLRKGL' A
#
# COMPACT_ATOMS: atom_id res chain seq x y z
N MET A 1 9.81 13.03 -7.90
CA MET A 1 8.55 12.89 -8.67
C MET A 1 8.19 11.43 -8.93
N LEU A 2 9.10 10.60 -9.44
CA LEU A 2 8.83 9.17 -9.72
C LEU A 2 8.31 8.37 -8.51
N ILE A 3 8.86 8.67 -7.32
CA ILE A 3 8.51 8.03 -6.04
C ILE A 3 7.03 8.24 -5.68
N ILE A 4 6.51 9.44 -5.95
CA ILE A 4 5.11 9.80 -5.63
C ILE A 4 4.16 9.04 -6.56
N VAL A 5 4.52 8.95 -7.85
CA VAL A 5 3.73 8.24 -8.87
C VAL A 5 3.69 6.74 -8.58
N LEU A 6 4.84 6.14 -8.24
CA LEU A 6 4.92 4.72 -7.83
C LEU A 6 4.17 4.47 -6.52
N GLY A 7 4.30 5.33 -5.52
CA GLY A 7 3.59 5.21 -4.25
C GLY A 7 2.06 5.26 -4.42
N VAL A 8 1.56 6.15 -5.29
CA VAL A 8 0.13 6.25 -5.61
C VAL A 8 -0.36 5.01 -6.39
N LEU A 9 0.40 4.55 -7.39
CA LEU A 9 0.05 3.35 -8.16
C LEU A 9 0.02 2.09 -7.28
N VAL A 10 1.04 1.90 -6.45
CA VAL A 10 1.14 0.78 -5.51
C VAL A 10 0.03 0.88 -4.47
N GLY A 11 -0.22 2.05 -3.88
CA GLY A 11 -1.33 2.27 -2.94
C GLY A 11 -2.71 1.99 -3.55
N LEU A 12 -2.92 2.37 -4.81
CA LEU A 12 -4.15 2.07 -5.56
C LEU A 12 -4.30 0.57 -5.83
N LEU A 13 -3.24 -0.09 -6.30
CA LEU A 13 -3.25 -1.54 -6.55
C LEU A 13 -3.49 -2.32 -5.25
N LEU A 14 -2.85 -1.92 -4.15
CA LEU A 14 -3.03 -2.49 -2.81
C LEU A 14 -4.47 -2.35 -2.31
N GLY A 15 -5.04 -1.13 -2.45
CA GLY A 15 -6.43 -0.85 -2.10
C GLY A 15 -7.43 -1.61 -2.99
N LEU A 16 -7.14 -1.79 -4.28
CA LEU A 16 -7.97 -2.56 -5.22
C LEU A 16 -7.93 -4.07 -4.96
N THR A 17 -6.78 -4.60 -4.54
CA THR A 17 -6.64 -6.03 -4.21
C THR A 17 -7.30 -6.45 -2.89
N GLY A 18 -7.78 -5.49 -2.09
CA GLY A 18 -8.37 -5.76 -0.78
C GLY A 18 -7.35 -6.29 0.23
N ALA A 19 -7.85 -6.91 1.31
CA ALA A 19 -7.16 -7.25 2.57
C ALA A 19 -5.79 -7.98 2.46
N GLY A 20 -5.40 -8.49 1.28
CA GLY A 20 -4.13 -9.19 1.06
C GLY A 20 -2.99 -8.34 0.47
N GLY A 21 -3.26 -7.13 -0.02
CA GLY A 21 -2.27 -6.32 -0.72
C GLY A 21 -1.03 -6.01 0.13
N GLY A 22 -1.21 -5.73 1.43
CA GLY A 22 -0.13 -5.23 2.28
C GLY A 22 1.10 -6.14 2.40
N ILE A 23 0.93 -7.45 2.17
CA ILE A 23 2.02 -8.44 2.13
C ILE A 23 2.96 -8.16 0.95
N LEU A 24 2.44 -7.61 -0.15
CA LEU A 24 3.18 -7.29 -1.37
C LEU A 24 3.77 -5.87 -1.35
N ALA A 25 3.34 -5.00 -0.45
CA ALA A 25 3.76 -3.59 -0.41
C ALA A 25 5.27 -3.41 -0.15
N ILE A 26 5.82 -4.16 0.82
CA ILE A 26 7.25 -4.13 1.16
C ILE A 26 8.11 -4.63 -0.01
N PRO A 27 7.90 -5.85 -0.58
CA PRO A 27 8.70 -6.31 -1.71
C PRO A 27 8.52 -5.47 -2.98
N ALA A 28 7.34 -4.90 -3.23
CA ALA A 28 7.14 -4.00 -4.37
C ALA A 28 7.96 -2.71 -4.23
N LEU A 29 8.07 -2.14 -3.02
CA LEU A 29 8.88 -0.96 -2.77
C LEU A 29 10.38 -1.26 -2.77
N THR A 30 10.83 -2.37 -2.17
CA THR A 30 12.25 -2.73 -2.16
C THR A 30 12.75 -3.16 -3.53
N LEU A 31 11.98 -3.95 -4.28
CA LEU A 31 12.36 -4.40 -5.64
C LEU A 31 12.18 -3.29 -6.69
N GLY A 32 11.17 -2.42 -6.53
CA GLY A 32 10.88 -1.35 -7.48
C GLY A 32 11.74 -0.10 -7.32
N LEU A 33 12.20 0.22 -6.10
CA LEU A 33 12.99 1.42 -5.81
C LEU A 33 14.43 1.11 -5.36
N GLY A 34 14.78 -0.15 -5.14
CA GLY A 34 16.11 -0.55 -4.64
C GLY A 34 16.38 -0.07 -3.21
N TRP A 35 15.34 0.34 -2.48
CA TRP A 35 15.46 0.85 -1.12
C TRP A 35 15.80 -0.26 -0.13
N SER A 36 16.57 0.09 0.88
CA SER A 36 16.83 -0.82 1.99
C SER A 36 15.51 -1.14 2.70
N LEU A 37 15.43 -2.34 3.28
CA LEU A 37 14.23 -2.78 3.99
C LEU A 37 13.83 -1.79 5.10
N LEU A 38 14.83 -1.15 5.74
CA LEU A 38 14.62 -0.14 6.80
C LEU A 38 13.90 1.11 6.29
N GLU A 39 14.19 1.55 5.06
CA GLU A 39 13.57 2.74 4.46
C GLU A 39 12.20 2.43 3.85
N ALA A 40 12.06 1.25 3.24
CA ALA A 40 10.81 0.83 2.62
C ALA A 40 9.72 0.47 3.64
N THR A 41 10.09 -0.03 4.82
CA THR A 41 9.13 -0.50 5.85
C THR A 41 8.17 0.60 6.33
N PRO A 42 8.60 1.77 6.81
CA PRO A 42 7.67 2.80 7.29
C PRO A 42 6.75 3.33 6.18
N VAL A 43 7.26 3.45 4.95
CA VAL A 43 6.46 3.87 3.78
C VAL A 43 5.42 2.82 3.40
N ALA A 44 5.80 1.54 3.40
CA ALA A 44 4.88 0.43 3.16
C ALA A 44 3.78 0.39 4.23
N LEU A 45 4.12 0.51 5.51
CA LEU A 45 3.16 0.48 6.61
C LEU A 45 2.17 1.65 6.54
N LEU A 46 2.63 2.86 6.19
CA LEU A 46 1.74 4.00 5.96
C LEU A 46 0.79 3.75 4.79
N ALA A 47 1.31 3.27 3.66
CA ALA A 47 0.51 3.00 2.47
C ALA A 47 -0.56 1.92 2.75
N VAL A 48 -0.17 0.83 3.42
CA VAL A 48 -1.06 -0.27 3.80
C VAL A 48 -2.08 0.17 4.84
N GLY A 49 -1.67 0.97 5.84
CA GLY A 49 -2.58 1.52 6.85
C GLY A 49 -3.69 2.39 6.22
N ILE A 50 -3.34 3.24 5.26
CA ILE A 50 -4.31 4.06 4.52
C ILE A 50 -5.22 3.17 3.66
N ALA A 51 -4.65 2.21 2.92
CA ALA A 51 -5.42 1.29 2.09
C ALA A 51 -6.40 0.45 2.93
N ALA A 52 -5.97 -0.03 4.09
CA ALA A 52 -6.80 -0.78 5.03
C ALA A 52 -7.89 0.09 5.65
N ALA A 53 -7.59 1.34 6.01
CA ALA A 53 -8.59 2.28 6.52
C ALA A 53 -9.67 2.58 5.47
N VAL A 54 -9.27 2.84 4.22
CA VAL A 54 -10.19 3.07 3.10
C VAL A 54 -11.02 1.81 2.80
N GLY A 55 -10.39 0.63 2.78
CA GLY A 55 -11.07 -0.64 2.60
C GLY A 55 -12.07 -0.97 3.72
N ALA A 56 -11.72 -0.66 4.97
CA ALA A 56 -12.61 -0.81 6.12
C ALA A 56 -13.81 0.16 6.03
N LEU A 57 -13.56 1.42 5.66
CA LEU A 57 -14.61 2.42 5.41
C LEU A 57 -15.55 2.03 4.27
N ASP A 58 -15.02 1.50 3.17
CA ASP A 58 -15.80 1.03 2.03
C ASP A 58 -16.62 -0.24 2.40
N GLY A 59 -16.02 -1.15 3.17
CA GLY A 59 -16.73 -2.32 3.73
C GLY A 59 -17.89 -1.93 4.64
N LEU A 60 -17.66 -0.99 5.57
CA LEU A 60 -18.71 -0.45 6.44
C LEU A 60 -19.83 0.22 5.63
N ARG A 61 -19.49 0.94 4.55
CA ARG A 61 -20.46 1.60 3.66
C ARG A 61 -21.27 0.62 2.83
N LYS A 62 -20.68 -0.51 2.42
CA LYS A 62 -21.34 -1.57 1.65
C LYS A 62 -22.20 -2.50 2.53
N GLY A 63 -22.27 -2.23 3.84
CA GLY A 63 -23.18 -2.94 4.74
C GLY A 63 -22.69 -4.33 5.14
N LEU A 64 -21.37 -4.51 5.27
CA LEU A 64 -20.84 -5.50 6.21
C LEU A 64 -21.24 -5.14 7.64
#